data_AF-A0A9P8KJ89-F1
#
_entry.id   AF-A0A9P8KJ89-F1
#
_cell.length_a   1.000
_cell.length_b   1.000
_cell.length_c   1.000
_cell.angle_alpha   90.00
_cell.angle_beta   90.00
_cell.angle_gamma   90.00
#
_symmetry.space_group_name_H-M   'P 1'
#
loop_
_entity.id
_entity.type
_entity.pdbx_description
1 polymer ?
#
loop_
_entity_poly.entity_id
_entity_poly.type
_entity_poly.pdbx_seq_one_letter_code
_entity_poly.pdbx_strand_id
1 'polypeptide(L)'
;MVLEAGYPNTTGFRKVVKATILVKKKPGLSDADFVSHYNKKHAEMAKGVLVKHGCITYSLTYHLQRDRNIMQDMLKGKANLLPYDAICTFVFGDYMSFARFMYDPASKALTGDHDNFMVEEEMKMMVGDEYMVIEDGKVVS
;
A
#
# COMPACT_ATOMS: atom_id res chain seq x y z
N MET A 1 -17.88 6.76 15.37
CA MET A 1 -18.79 6.58 14.22
C MET A 1 -18.41 5.25 13.60
N VAL A 2 -19.25 4.22 13.74
CA VAL A 2 -19.04 2.97 12.99
C VAL A 2 -19.48 3.31 11.58
N LEU A 3 -18.50 3.57 10.70
CA LEU A 3 -18.77 3.84 9.30
C LEU A 3 -19.14 2.49 8.70
N GLU A 4 -20.43 2.29 8.37
CA GLU A 4 -20.81 1.23 7.43
C GLU A 4 -19.97 1.41 6.17
N ALA A 5 -19.42 0.32 5.63
CA ALA A 5 -18.58 0.42 4.45
C ALA A 5 -19.40 0.78 3.21
N GLY A 6 -18.77 1.52 2.32
CA GLY A 6 -19.38 2.05 1.11
C GLY A 6 -20.07 3.40 1.34
N TYR A 7 -20.99 3.71 0.45
CA TYR A 7 -21.68 5.00 0.39
C TYR A 7 -23.18 4.82 0.62
N PRO A 8 -23.93 5.88 1.00
CA PRO A 8 -25.37 5.77 1.20
C PRO A 8 -26.09 5.09 0.03
N ASN A 9 -26.95 4.12 0.33
CA ASN A 9 -27.72 3.34 -0.63
C ASN A 9 -26.88 2.48 -1.61
N THR A 10 -25.71 2.01 -1.18
CA THR A 10 -24.88 1.07 -1.94
C THR A 10 -24.70 -0.27 -1.21
N THR A 11 -24.37 -1.32 -1.94
CA THR A 11 -24.04 -2.67 -1.43
C THR A 11 -22.78 -3.17 -2.14
N GLY A 12 -22.25 -4.35 -1.81
CA GLY A 12 -21.07 -4.94 -2.49
C GLY A 12 -19.71 -4.40 -2.04
N PHE A 13 -19.68 -3.45 -1.11
CA PHE A 13 -18.43 -3.00 -0.47
C PHE A 13 -17.99 -3.97 0.63
N ARG A 14 -16.69 -4.26 0.65
CA ARG A 14 -16.06 -4.99 1.75
C ARG A 14 -16.06 -4.10 3.00
N LYS A 15 -16.41 -4.67 4.15
CA LYS A 15 -16.44 -3.97 5.46
C LYS A 15 -15.03 -3.76 6.03
N VAL A 16 -14.19 -3.05 5.28
CA VAL A 16 -12.79 -2.72 5.62
C VAL A 16 -12.43 -1.34 5.07
N VAL A 17 -11.34 -0.79 5.60
CA VAL A 17 -10.69 0.42 5.09
C VAL A 17 -9.34 0.02 4.51
N LYS A 18 -9.11 0.35 3.24
CA LYS A 18 -7.84 0.14 2.56
C LYS A 18 -7.08 1.44 2.42
N ALA A 19 -5.86 1.48 2.93
CA ALA A 19 -4.88 2.51 2.62
C ALA A 19 -3.91 1.98 1.56
N THR A 20 -3.74 2.71 0.46
CA THR A 20 -2.81 2.44 -0.63
C THR A 20 -1.82 3.58 -0.71
N ILE A 21 -0.53 3.28 -0.53
CA ILE A 21 0.56 4.24 -0.52
C ILE A 21 1.44 3.98 -1.74
N LEU A 22 1.60 4.98 -2.60
CA LEU A 22 2.51 4.96 -3.74
C LEU A 22 3.89 5.43 -3.28
N VAL A 23 4.91 4.60 -3.55
CA VAL A 23 6.28 4.82 -3.10
C VAL A 23 7.20 4.90 -4.30
N LYS A 24 8.05 5.93 -4.33
CA LYS A 24 9.13 6.08 -5.29
C LYS A 24 10.45 5.77 -4.61
N LYS A 25 11.24 4.89 -5.21
CA LYS A 25 12.55 4.50 -4.72
C LYS A 25 13.52 5.68 -4.83
N LYS A 26 14.47 5.78 -3.91
CA LYS A 26 15.53 6.78 -3.95
C LYS A 26 16.38 6.66 -5.23
N PRO A 27 16.70 7.79 -5.91
CA PRO A 27 17.60 7.77 -7.05
C PRO A 27 18.96 7.14 -6.71
N GLY A 28 19.49 6.31 -7.61
CA GLY A 28 20.76 5.61 -7.43
C GLY A 28 20.68 4.34 -6.58
N LEU A 29 19.56 4.05 -5.90
CA LEU A 29 19.38 2.79 -5.20
C LEU A 29 19.06 1.66 -6.18
N SER A 30 19.70 0.49 -6.05
CA SER A 30 19.38 -0.65 -6.91
C SER A 30 17.98 -1.23 -6.59
N ASP A 31 17.36 -1.91 -7.55
CA ASP A 31 16.07 -2.60 -7.33
C ASP A 31 16.19 -3.65 -6.20
N ALA A 32 17.30 -4.38 -6.17
CA ALA A 32 17.56 -5.39 -5.15
C ALA A 32 17.72 -4.79 -3.75
N ASP A 33 18.47 -3.69 -3.63
CA ASP A 33 18.68 -3.02 -2.34
C ASP A 33 17.38 -2.40 -1.82
N PHE A 34 16.57 -1.80 -2.70
CA PHE A 34 15.25 -1.28 -2.34
C PHE A 34 14.31 -2.36 -1.83
N VAL A 35 14.19 -3.48 -2.55
CA VAL A 35 13.36 -4.62 -2.11
C VAL A 35 13.88 -5.18 -0.79
N SER A 36 15.20 -5.35 -0.66
CA SER A 36 15.82 -5.88 0.56
C SER A 36 15.57 -4.98 1.77
N HIS A 37 15.83 -3.67 1.64
CA HIS A 37 15.63 -2.69 2.71
C HIS A 37 14.16 -2.57 3.09
N TYR A 38 13.28 -2.43 2.10
CA TYR A 38 11.85 -2.28 2.36
C TYR A 38 11.30 -3.53 3.08
N ASN A 39 11.60 -4.73 2.59
CA ASN A 39 11.10 -5.98 3.19
C ASN A 39 11.72 -6.30 4.55
N LYS A 40 13.05 -6.21 4.67
CA LYS A 40 13.76 -6.78 5.83
C LYS A 40 14.00 -5.78 6.95
N LYS A 41 13.79 -4.49 6.70
CA LYS A 41 13.96 -3.43 7.70
C LYS A 41 12.66 -2.67 7.90
N HIS A 42 12.20 -1.93 6.89
CA HIS A 42 11.06 -1.03 7.07
C HIS A 42 9.76 -1.79 7.41
N ALA A 43 9.44 -2.85 6.65
CA ALA A 43 8.25 -3.66 6.90
C ALA A 43 8.30 -4.39 8.26
N GLU A 44 9.48 -4.88 8.63
CA GLU A 44 9.72 -5.54 9.92
C GLU A 44 9.57 -4.59 11.10
N MET A 45 9.99 -3.33 10.95
CA MET A 45 9.75 -2.28 11.95
C MET A 45 8.26 -1.95 12.08
N ALA A 46 7.53 -1.92 10.97
CA ALA A 46 6.11 -1.52 10.95
C ALA A 46 5.16 -2.61 11.47
N LYS A 47 5.46 -3.90 11.27
CA LYS A 47 4.49 -4.99 11.50
C LYS A 47 3.93 -5.03 12.93
N GLY A 48 4.74 -4.71 13.94
CA GLY A 48 4.30 -4.73 15.34
C GLY A 48 3.22 -3.69 15.64
N VAL A 49 3.42 -2.45 15.20
CA VAL A 49 2.43 -1.37 15.39
C VAL A 49 1.21 -1.56 14.50
N LEU A 50 1.36 -2.15 13.31
CA LEU A 50 0.24 -2.50 12.43
C LEU A 50 -0.67 -3.55 13.10
N VAL A 51 -0.10 -4.64 13.63
CA VAL A 51 -0.86 -5.68 14.36
C VAL A 51 -1.53 -5.10 15.60
N LYS A 52 -0.82 -4.25 16.36
CA LYS A 52 -1.36 -3.56 17.55
C LYS A 52 -2.67 -2.81 17.25
N HIS A 53 -2.78 -2.23 16.06
CA HIS A 53 -3.96 -1.46 15.64
C HIS A 53 -4.92 -2.24 14.73
N GLY A 54 -4.81 -3.57 14.68
CA GLY A 54 -5.78 -4.41 13.99
C GLY A 54 -5.66 -4.37 12.46
N CYS A 55 -4.45 -4.18 11.93
CA CYS A 55 -4.19 -4.36 10.50
C CYS A 55 -4.46 -5.83 10.11
N ILE A 56 -5.34 -6.02 9.14
CA ILE A 56 -5.78 -7.31 8.60
C ILE A 56 -4.81 -7.77 7.50
N THR A 57 -4.33 -6.84 6.68
CA THR A 57 -3.41 -7.14 5.58
C THR A 57 -2.39 -6.03 5.45
N TYR A 58 -1.13 -6.42 5.43
CA TYR A 58 -0.01 -5.59 5.03
C TYR A 58 0.69 -6.25 3.85
N SER A 59 0.70 -5.59 2.70
CA SER A 59 1.39 -6.09 1.50
C SER A 59 2.21 -5.01 0.81
N LEU A 60 3.27 -5.47 0.12
CA LEU A 60 4.14 -4.66 -0.73
C LEU A 60 4.06 -5.22 -2.15
N THR A 61 3.64 -4.39 -3.09
CA THR A 61 3.62 -4.71 -4.53
C THR A 61 4.67 -3.88 -5.22
N TYR A 62 5.55 -4.51 -5.99
CA TYR A 62 6.66 -3.82 -6.66
C TYR A 62 6.34 -3.58 -8.14
N HIS A 63 6.82 -2.45 -8.65
CA HIS A 63 6.77 -2.11 -10.07
C HIS A 63 8.12 -1.57 -10.53
N LEU A 64 9.08 -2.49 -10.63
CA LEU A 64 10.49 -2.19 -10.87
C LEU A 64 10.85 -2.38 -12.35
N GLN A 65 12.13 -2.26 -12.72
CA GLN A 65 12.53 -2.28 -14.13
C GLN A 65 12.06 -3.54 -14.86
N ARG A 66 12.14 -4.70 -14.19
CA ARG A 66 11.65 -5.98 -14.71
C ARG A 66 10.16 -5.91 -15.07
N ASP A 67 9.33 -5.42 -14.16
CA ASP A 67 7.87 -5.41 -14.32
C ASP A 67 7.45 -4.40 -15.39
N ARG A 68 8.14 -3.26 -15.45
CA ARG A 68 7.96 -2.25 -16.50
C ARG A 68 8.27 -2.80 -17.88
N ASN A 69 9.39 -3.51 -18.03
CA ASN A 69 9.77 -4.14 -19.29
C ASN A 69 8.72 -5.18 -19.73
N ILE A 70 8.31 -6.08 -18.82
CA ILE A 70 7.29 -7.09 -19.11
C ILE A 70 5.98 -6.43 -19.60
N MET A 71 5.52 -5.39 -18.90
CA MET A 71 4.28 -4.70 -19.28
C MET A 71 4.41 -3.95 -20.61
N GLN A 72 5.55 -3.31 -20.87
CA GLN A 72 5.78 -2.63 -22.14
C GLN A 72 5.85 -3.63 -23.29
N ASP A 73 6.57 -4.74 -23.14
CA ASP A 73 6.67 -5.78 -24.16
C ASP A 73 5.29 -6.38 -24.48
N MET A 74 4.54 -6.75 -23.43
CA MET A 74 3.20 -7.32 -23.56
C MET A 74 2.21 -6.37 -24.26
N LEU A 75 2.29 -5.08 -23.97
CA LEU A 75 1.42 -4.05 -24.56
C LEU A 75 2.05 -3.36 -25.80
N LYS A 76 3.10 -3.94 -26.38
CA LYS A 76 3.77 -3.45 -27.59
C LYS A 76 4.18 -1.97 -27.49
N GLY A 77 4.75 -1.59 -26.34
CA GLY A 77 5.21 -0.24 -26.03
C GLY A 77 4.10 0.77 -25.72
N LYS A 78 2.84 0.34 -25.62
CA LYS A 78 1.69 1.24 -25.36
C LYS A 78 1.27 1.30 -23.89
N ALA A 79 2.05 0.70 -22.98
CA ALA A 79 1.69 0.72 -21.57
C ALA A 79 1.86 2.14 -21.00
N ASN A 80 0.80 2.70 -20.43
CA ASN A 80 0.86 3.93 -19.65
C ASN A 80 1.05 3.58 -18.18
N LEU A 81 2.31 3.44 -17.76
CA LEU A 81 2.68 2.94 -16.44
C LEU A 81 2.90 4.08 -15.45
N LEU A 82 2.45 3.89 -14.21
CA LEU A 82 2.67 4.85 -13.15
C LEU A 82 4.17 5.03 -12.83
N PRO A 83 4.64 6.25 -12.54
CA PRO A 83 6.04 6.53 -12.24
C PRO A 83 6.39 6.26 -10.76
N TYR A 84 5.87 5.17 -10.19
CA TYR A 84 6.14 4.72 -8.81
C TYR A 84 6.67 3.30 -8.82
N ASP A 85 7.50 2.96 -7.83
CA ASP A 85 8.30 1.74 -7.79
C ASP A 85 7.73 0.67 -6.86
N ALA A 86 6.88 1.08 -5.91
CA ALA A 86 6.11 0.17 -5.09
C ALA A 86 4.76 0.75 -4.66
N ILE A 87 3.86 -0.15 -4.30
CA ILE A 87 2.64 0.12 -3.56
C ILE A 87 2.75 -0.58 -2.21
N CYS A 88 2.52 0.17 -1.13
CA CYS A 88 2.26 -0.37 0.19
C CYS A 88 0.76 -0.34 0.45
N THR A 89 0.20 -1.48 0.85
CA THR A 89 -1.23 -1.61 1.16
C THR A 89 -1.41 -2.02 2.60
N PHE A 90 -2.24 -1.26 3.32
CA PHE A 90 -2.76 -1.65 4.63
C PHE A 90 -4.28 -1.82 4.56
N VAL A 91 -4.81 -2.88 5.16
CA VAL A 91 -6.25 -3.11 5.30
C VAL A 91 -6.59 -3.15 6.79
N PHE A 92 -7.55 -2.34 7.22
CA PHE A 92 -8.05 -2.28 8.60
C PHE A 92 -9.55 -2.55 8.63
N GLY A 93 -10.09 -2.91 9.79
CA GLY A 93 -11.54 -3.07 9.96
C GLY A 93 -12.33 -1.76 9.89
N ASP A 94 -11.71 -0.63 10.23
CA ASP A 94 -12.34 0.70 10.22
C ASP A 94 -11.32 1.85 10.14
N TYR A 95 -11.81 3.06 9.86
CA TYR A 95 -10.97 4.27 9.79
C TYR A 95 -10.36 4.65 11.13
N MET A 96 -10.99 4.27 12.25
CA MET A 96 -10.46 4.59 13.58
C MET A 96 -9.21 3.78 13.89
N SER A 97 -9.15 2.54 13.43
CA SER A 97 -8.00 1.64 13.54
C SER A 97 -6.84 2.16 12.69
N PHE A 98 -7.12 2.55 11.45
CA PHE A 98 -6.15 3.23 10.60
C PHE A 98 -5.65 4.55 11.23
N ALA A 99 -6.55 5.39 11.77
CA ALA A 99 -6.18 6.64 12.42
C ALA A 99 -5.30 6.40 13.65
N ARG A 100 -5.64 5.45 14.52
CA ARG A 100 -4.81 5.09 15.68
C ARG A 100 -3.42 4.64 15.26
N PHE A 101 -3.31 3.87 14.18
CA PHE A 101 -2.01 3.55 13.58
C PHE A 101 -1.26 4.83 13.15
N MET A 102 -1.89 5.73 12.39
CA MET A 102 -1.24 6.96 11.90
C MET A 102 -0.75 7.89 13.02
N TYR A 103 -1.45 7.94 14.15
CA TYR A 103 -1.08 8.79 15.29
C TYR A 103 -0.17 8.12 16.32
N ASP A 104 0.08 6.80 16.21
CA ASP A 104 0.93 6.08 17.15
C ASP A 104 2.39 6.59 17.05
N PRO A 105 3.05 6.91 18.19
CA PRO A 105 4.46 7.29 18.19
C PRO A 105 5.37 6.27 17.49
N ALA A 106 5.08 4.97 17.59
CA ALA A 106 5.87 3.93 16.92
C ALA A 106 5.72 4.00 15.39
N SER A 107 4.57 4.45 14.87
CA SER A 107 4.38 4.69 13.44
C SER A 107 5.14 5.91 12.97
N LYS A 108 5.15 7.00 13.76
CA LYS A 108 5.96 8.19 13.45
C LYS A 108 7.45 7.90 13.42
N ALA A 109 7.93 6.97 14.24
CA ALA A 109 9.33 6.54 14.23
C ALA A 109 9.74 5.86 12.91
N LEU A 110 8.79 5.34 12.13
CA LEU A 110 9.06 4.73 10.81
C LEU A 110 9.49 5.77 9.78
N THR A 111 9.03 7.03 9.91
CA THR A 111 9.38 8.12 8.99
C THR A 111 10.88 8.34 8.91
N GLY A 112 11.61 8.18 10.02
CA GLY A 112 13.07 8.31 10.02
C GLY A 112 13.80 7.29 9.13
N ASP A 113 13.13 6.21 8.72
CA ASP A 113 13.71 5.24 7.78
C ASP A 113 13.41 5.56 6.31
N HIS A 114 12.43 6.42 6.00
CA HIS A 114 12.04 6.77 4.62
C HIS A 114 13.23 7.27 3.79
N ASP A 115 14.06 8.14 4.38
CA ASP A 115 15.25 8.72 3.74
C ASP A 115 16.27 7.70 3.22
N ASN A 116 16.23 6.46 3.73
CA ASN A 116 17.17 5.41 3.35
C ASN A 116 16.81 4.74 2.01
N PHE A 117 15.53 4.72 1.63
CA PHE A 117 15.08 3.88 0.52
C PHE A 117 14.07 4.53 -0.44
N MET A 118 13.41 5.61 -0.02
CA MET A 118 12.37 6.27 -0.82
C MET A 118 12.51 7.79 -0.89
N VAL A 119 11.75 8.40 -1.79
CA VAL A 119 11.59 9.85 -1.92
C VAL A 119 10.30 10.24 -1.21
N GLU A 120 10.40 10.67 0.05
CA GLU A 120 9.24 10.88 0.93
C GLU A 120 8.26 11.95 0.40
N GLU A 121 8.77 13.06 -0.13
CA GLU A 121 7.98 14.16 -0.69
C GLU A 121 7.09 13.75 -1.89
N GLU A 122 7.50 12.69 -2.60
CA GLU A 122 6.72 12.13 -3.71
C GLU A 122 5.71 11.07 -3.25
N MET A 123 5.76 10.63 -1.99
CA MET A 123 4.80 9.65 -1.47
C MET A 123 3.36 10.16 -1.59
N LYS A 124 2.47 9.33 -2.13
CA LYS A 124 1.03 9.62 -2.23
C LYS A 124 0.24 8.53 -1.53
N MET A 125 -0.88 8.91 -0.93
CA MET A 125 -1.76 7.97 -0.24
C MET A 125 -3.21 8.15 -0.70
N MET A 126 -3.89 7.03 -0.90
CA MET A 126 -5.32 6.94 -1.12
C MET A 126 -5.91 6.04 -0.04
N VAL A 127 -7.02 6.44 0.56
CA VAL A 127 -7.72 5.64 1.58
C VAL A 127 -9.19 5.57 1.21
N GLY A 128 -9.77 4.38 1.26
CA GLY A 128 -11.14 4.15 0.82
C GLY A 128 -11.66 2.76 1.15
N ASP A 129 -12.95 2.56 0.87
CA ASP A 129 -13.62 1.27 0.98
C ASP A 129 -13.53 0.53 -0.37
N GLU A 130 -13.43 -0.79 -0.35
CA GLU A 130 -13.27 -1.60 -1.56
C GLU A 130 -14.63 -2.13 -2.05
N TYR A 131 -15.06 -1.72 -3.25
CA TYR A 131 -16.18 -2.38 -3.95
C TYR A 131 -15.69 -3.68 -4.59
N MET A 132 -16.31 -4.80 -4.23
CA MET A 132 -15.87 -6.11 -4.66
C MET A 132 -16.66 -6.56 -5.89
N VAL A 133 -16.00 -6.65 -7.05
CA VAL A 133 -16.59 -7.23 -8.27
C VAL A 133 -16.24 -8.72 -8.37
N ILE A 134 -14.98 -9.05 -8.08
CA ILE A 134 -14.44 -10.41 -8.07
C ILE A 134 -13.61 -10.60 -6.80
N GLU A 135 -13.83 -11.71 -6.09
CA GLU A 135 -13.06 -12.14 -4.93
C GLU A 135 -12.71 -13.63 -5.09
N ASP A 136 -11.45 -14.00 -4.86
CA ASP A 136 -10.94 -15.38 -5.01
C ASP A 136 -11.30 -16.05 -6.36
N GLY A 137 -11.25 -15.26 -7.44
CA GLY A 137 -11.56 -15.72 -8.80
C GLY A 137 -13.05 -15.94 -9.08
N LYS A 138 -13.95 -15.47 -8.20
CA LYS A 138 -15.41 -15.60 -8.33
C LYS A 138 -16.07 -14.22 -8.37
N VAL A 139 -17.12 -14.09 -9.18
CA VAL A 139 -17.96 -12.87 -9.21
C VAL A 139 -18.76 -12.79 -7.90
N VAL A 140 -18.74 -11.63 -7.24
CA VAL A 140 -19.38 -11.42 -5.92
C VAL A 140 -20.30 -10.19 -5.85
N SER A 141 -20.38 -9.41 -6.93
CA SER A 141 -21.32 -8.30 -7.12
C SER A 141 -22.43 -8.61 -8.11
#